data_AF-A0A1E3NSX7-F1
#
_entry.id   AF-A0A1E3NSX7-F1
#
_cell.length_a   1.000
_cell.length_b   1.000
_cell.length_c   1.000
_cell.angle_alpha   90.00
_cell.angle_beta   90.00
_cell.angle_gamma   90.00
#
_symmetry.space_group_name_H-M   'P 1'
#
loop_
_entity.id
_entity.type
_entity.pdbx_description
1 polymer ?
#
loop_
_entity_poly.entity_id
_entity_poly.type
_entity_poly.pdbx_seq_one_letter_code
_entity_poly.pdbx_strand_id
1 'polypeptide(L)'
;KKLNHKEVERRRRETINNAIRELQELVPTTHTNKAQIIRKASEFIKKLKEKEENLVNKWTLEKIITDQAISELANSNEKLKSELEKAYREIEHRKHV
;
A
#
# COMPACT_ATOMS: atom_id res chain seq x y z
N LYS A 1 26.33 -19.82 43.63
CA LYS A 1 25.02 -19.44 43.01
C LYS A 1 24.94 -17.98 42.53
N LYS A 2 25.47 -16.96 43.25
CA LYS A 2 25.42 -15.53 42.85
C LYS A 2 26.07 -15.18 41.51
N LEU A 3 27.19 -15.80 41.13
CA LEU A 3 27.88 -15.53 39.87
C LEU A 3 27.01 -15.87 38.65
N ASN A 4 26.26 -16.97 38.74
CA ASN A 4 25.32 -17.37 37.69
C ASN A 4 24.20 -16.34 37.52
N HIS A 5 23.67 -15.81 38.62
CA HIS A 5 22.62 -14.79 38.56
C HIS A 5 23.10 -13.47 37.93
N LYS A 6 24.36 -13.09 38.15
CA LYS A 6 24.97 -11.91 37.50
C LYS A 6 25.16 -12.13 35.99
N GLU A 7 25.60 -13.33 35.59
CA GLU A 7 25.79 -13.71 34.19
C GLU A 7 24.46 -13.74 33.43
N VAL A 8 23.43 -14.34 34.03
CA VAL A 8 22.06 -14.34 33.48
C VAL A 8 21.55 -12.91 33.27
N GLU A 9 21.75 -12.03 34.25
CA GLU A 9 21.33 -10.63 34.15
C GLU A 9 22.12 -9.84 33.10
N ARG A 10 23.41 -10.12 32.96
CA ARG A 10 24.25 -9.53 31.91
C ARG A 10 23.72 -9.90 30.52
N ARG A 11 23.47 -11.19 30.27
CA ARG A 11 22.91 -11.67 29.00
C ARG A 11 21.55 -11.04 28.69
N ARG A 12 20.64 -10.95 29.68
CA ARG A 12 19.34 -10.30 29.51
C ARG A 12 19.50 -8.85 29.05
N ARG A 13 20.40 -8.09 29.70
CA ARG A 13 20.68 -6.69 29.34
C ARG A 13 21.30 -6.56 27.95
N GLU A 14 22.19 -7.47 27.57
CA GLU A 14 22.77 -7.51 26.22
C GLU A 14 21.72 -7.77 25.15
N THR A 15 20.85 -8.76 25.34
CA THR A 15 19.75 -9.03 24.41
C THR A 15 18.84 -7.81 24.24
N ILE A 16 18.44 -7.16 25.34
CA ILE A 16 17.60 -5.94 25.28
C ILE A 16 18.33 -4.81 24.54
N ASN A 17 19.63 -4.62 24.79
CA ASN A 17 20.39 -3.56 24.14
C ASN A 17 20.56 -3.79 22.65
N ASN A 18 20.77 -5.04 22.23
CA ASN A 18 20.86 -5.39 20.81
C ASN A 18 19.52 -5.15 20.11
N ALA A 19 18.40 -5.57 20.71
CA ALA A 19 17.07 -5.29 20.16
C ALA A 19 16.78 -3.79 20.00
N ILE A 20 17.23 -2.95 20.95
CA ILE A 20 17.07 -1.49 20.84
C ILE A 20 17.94 -0.91 19.72
N ARG A 21 19.12 -1.47 19.45
CA ARG A 21 19.98 -1.04 18.34
C ARG A 21 19.39 -1.42 16.98
N GLU A 22 18.90 -2.65 16.84
CA GLU A 22 18.18 -3.08 15.63
C GLU A 22 16.97 -2.16 15.37
N LEU A 23 16.23 -1.80 16.42
CA LEU A 23 15.11 -0.85 16.30
C LEU A 23 15.57 0.54 15.85
N GLN A 24 16.76 0.99 16.28
CA GLN A 24 17.31 2.27 15.86
C GLN A 24 17.65 2.31 14.37
N GLU A 25 18.15 1.21 13.81
CA GLU A 25 18.51 1.10 12.38
C GLU A 25 17.27 1.19 11.46
N LEU A 26 16.11 0.72 11.93
CA LEU A 26 14.86 0.73 11.18
C LEU A 26 14.10 2.06 11.24
N VAL A 27 14.47 2.93 12.18
CA VAL A 27 13.75 4.18 12.45
C VAL A 27 14.61 5.35 11.99
N PRO A 28 14.05 6.33 11.26
CA PRO A 28 14.80 7.52 10.85
C PRO A 28 15.05 8.42 12.08
N THR A 29 16.11 8.12 12.84
CA THR A 29 16.50 8.84 14.06
C THR A 29 18.01 8.93 14.20
N THR A 30 18.50 10.09 14.64
CA THR A 30 19.91 10.30 15.02
C THR A 30 20.14 10.17 16.53
N HIS A 31 19.07 9.90 17.30
CA HIS A 31 19.15 9.79 18.75
C HIS A 31 19.88 8.53 19.20
N THR A 32 20.73 8.66 20.21
CA THR A 32 21.47 7.55 20.85
C THR A 32 20.86 7.14 22.19
N ASN A 33 19.93 7.93 22.73
CA ASN A 33 19.22 7.64 23.97
C ASN A 33 18.13 6.58 23.75
N LYS A 34 18.17 5.49 24.51
CA LYS A 34 17.23 4.35 24.40
C LYS A 34 15.76 4.76 24.52
N ALA A 35 15.42 5.65 25.45
CA ALA A 35 14.03 6.07 25.63
C ALA A 35 13.53 6.89 24.43
N GLN A 36 14.40 7.74 23.86
CA GLN A 36 14.06 8.50 22.65
C GLN A 36 13.92 7.59 21.43
N ILE A 37 14.80 6.59 21.27
CA ILE A 37 14.72 5.58 20.20
C ILE A 37 13.36 4.85 20.26
N ILE A 38 12.99 4.34 21.44
CA ILE A 38 11.72 3.61 21.62
C ILE A 38 10.51 4.51 21.31
N ARG A 39 10.53 5.77 21.80
CA ARG A 39 9.46 6.73 21.49
C ARG A 39 9.37 7.02 19.99
N LYS A 40 10.49 7.26 19.32
CA LYS A 40 10.51 7.51 17.87
C LYS A 40 10.08 6.31 17.06
N ALA A 41 10.44 5.10 17.49
CA ALA A 41 9.95 3.87 16.88
C ALA A 41 8.42 3.78 16.97
N SER A 42 7.84 4.07 18.14
CA SER A 42 6.39 4.07 18.33
C SER A 42 5.69 5.10 17.43
N GLU A 43 6.22 6.34 17.38
CA GLU A 43 5.72 7.40 16.50
C GLU A 43 5.83 7.00 15.02
N PHE A 44 6.95 6.40 14.62
CA PHE A 44 7.20 5.99 13.24
C PHE A 44 6.26 4.85 12.81
N ILE A 45 6.03 3.85 13.66
CA ILE A 45 5.06 2.77 13.39
C ILE A 45 3.65 3.34 13.19
N LYS A 46 3.22 4.30 14.03
CA LYS A 46 1.91 4.94 13.85
C LYS A 46 1.82 5.65 12.50
N LYS A 47 2.86 6.40 12.13
CA LYS A 47 2.93 7.09 10.83
C LYS A 47 2.94 6.11 9.65
N LEU A 48 3.62 4.98 9.78
CA LEU A 48 3.62 3.93 8.75
C LEU A 48 2.23 3.33 8.56
N LYS A 49 1.50 3.05 9.65
CA LYS A 49 0.11 2.57 9.58
C LYS A 49 -0.82 3.56 8.90
N GLU A 50 -0.74 4.84 9.28
CA GLU A 50 -1.53 5.89 8.65
C GLU A 50 -1.18 6.05 7.16
N LYS A 51 0.11 5.96 6.81
CA LYS A 51 0.55 5.99 5.41
C LYS A 51 0.03 4.80 4.62
N GLU A 52 0.04 3.60 5.20
CA GLU A 52 -0.49 2.39 4.58
C GLU A 52 -1.99 2.52 4.32
N GLU A 53 -2.77 2.99 5.30
CA GLU A 53 -4.21 3.24 5.15
C GLU A 53 -4.49 4.26 4.02
N ASN A 54 -3.75 5.37 4.00
CA ASN A 54 -3.87 6.38 2.94
C ASN A 54 -3.53 5.83 1.55
N LEU A 55 -2.52 4.95 1.46
CA LEU A 55 -2.21 4.28 0.20
C LEU A 55 -3.36 3.38 -0.22
N VAL A 56 -3.84 2.49 0.66
CA VAL A 56 -4.97 1.60 0.35
C VAL A 56 -6.18 2.40 -0.15
N ASN A 57 -6.52 3.51 0.52
CA ASN A 57 -7.61 4.39 0.11
C ASN A 57 -7.38 5.00 -1.28
N LYS A 58 -6.16 5.49 -1.55
CA LYS A 58 -5.79 6.03 -2.86
C LYS A 58 -5.93 4.98 -3.97
N TRP A 59 -5.34 3.80 -3.77
CA TRP A 59 -5.41 2.70 -4.74
C TRP A 59 -6.85 2.24 -4.99
N THR A 60 -7.66 2.18 -3.93
CA THR A 60 -9.09 1.82 -4.04
C THR A 60 -9.84 2.85 -4.88
N LEU A 61 -9.61 4.14 -4.65
CA LEU A 61 -10.23 5.22 -5.43
C LEU A 61 -9.80 5.18 -6.90
N GLU A 62 -8.50 5.03 -7.17
CA GLU A 62 -7.96 4.93 -8.53
C GLU A 62 -8.55 3.73 -9.28
N LYS A 63 -8.72 2.59 -8.59
CA LYS A 63 -9.37 1.41 -9.16
C LYS A 63 -10.83 1.70 -9.53
N ILE A 64 -11.62 2.28 -8.63
CA ILE A 64 -13.02 2.61 -8.89
C ILE A 64 -13.16 3.54 -10.11
N ILE A 65 -12.34 4.58 -10.20
CA ILE A 65 -12.36 5.53 -11.32
C ILE A 65 -12.01 4.81 -12.63
N THR A 66 -11.00 3.94 -12.61
CA THR A 66 -10.58 3.19 -13.78
C THR A 66 -11.65 2.19 -14.23
N ASP A 67 -12.26 1.46 -13.29
CA ASP A 67 -13.36 0.53 -13.56
C ASP A 67 -14.57 1.26 -14.16
N GLN A 68 -14.89 2.46 -13.66
CA GLN A 68 -15.94 3.30 -14.23
C GLN A 68 -15.60 3.74 -15.65
N ALA A 69 -14.39 4.23 -15.90
CA ALA A 69 -13.96 4.64 -17.23
C ALA A 69 -13.97 3.47 -18.23
N ILE A 70 -13.55 2.28 -17.80
CA ILE A 70 -13.63 1.04 -18.61
C ILE A 70 -15.08 0.73 -18.98
N SER A 71 -16.01 0.82 -18.02
CA SER A 71 -17.44 0.59 -18.26
C SER A 71 -18.02 1.60 -19.26
N GLU A 72 -17.69 2.88 -19.12
CA GLU A 72 -18.13 3.94 -20.05
C GLU A 72 -17.58 3.72 -21.48
N LEU A 73 -16.31 3.32 -21.60
CA LEU A 73 -15.70 2.98 -22.89
C LEU A 73 -16.32 1.73 -23.50
N ALA A 74 -16.59 0.70 -22.71
CA ALA A 74 -17.25 -0.53 -23.17
C ALA A 74 -18.65 -0.24 -23.72
N ASN A 75 -19.45 0.53 -22.99
CA ASN A 75 -20.79 0.95 -23.42
C ASN A 75 -20.75 1.78 -24.70
N SER A 76 -19.78 2.70 -24.82
CA SER A 76 -19.61 3.52 -26.02
C SER A 76 -19.21 2.67 -27.23
N ASN A 77 -18.33 1.68 -27.03
CA ASN A 77 -17.91 0.76 -28.08
C ASN A 77 -19.08 -0.13 -28.55
N GLU A 78 -19.92 -0.62 -27.64
CA GLU A 78 -21.10 -1.41 -28.00
C GLU A 78 -22.09 -0.60 -28.85
N LYS A 79 -22.35 0.66 -28.48
CA LYS A 79 -23.20 1.57 -29.26
C LYS A 79 -22.64 1.77 -30.68
N LEU A 80 -21.34 2.08 -30.80
CA LEU A 80 -20.69 2.28 -32.09
C LEU A 80 -20.75 1.02 -32.96
N LYS A 81 -20.55 -0.17 -32.38
CA LYS A 81 -20.72 -1.44 -33.10
C LYS A 81 -22.14 -1.63 -33.63
N SER A 82 -23.15 -1.32 -32.81
CA SER A 82 -24.55 -1.41 -33.22
C SER A 82 -24.90 -0.43 -34.35
N GLU A 83 -24.40 0.81 -34.27
CA GLU A 83 -24.60 1.83 -35.31
C GLU A 83 -23.90 1.44 -36.61
N LEU A 84 -22.68 0.92 -36.53
CA LEU A 84 -21.93 0.43 -37.68
C LEU A 84 -22.65 -0.72 -38.38
N GLU A 85 -23.18 -1.68 -37.60
CA GLU A 85 -23.96 -2.80 -38.16
C GLU A 85 -25.22 -2.31 -38.87
N LYS A 86 -25.96 -1.36 -38.27
CA LYS A 86 -27.14 -0.75 -38.91
C LYS A 86 -26.76 -0.06 -40.22
N ALA A 87 -25.69 0.73 -40.23
CA ALA A 87 -25.22 1.42 -41.43
C ALA A 87 -24.81 0.43 -42.53
N TYR A 88 -24.12 -0.66 -42.18
CA TYR A 88 -23.77 -1.71 -43.15
C TYR A 88 -25.00 -2.37 -43.77
N ARG A 89 -26.00 -2.74 -42.96
CA ARG A 89 -27.25 -3.33 -43.46
C ARG A 89 -28.00 -2.38 -44.40
N GLU A 90 -28.02 -1.08 -44.07
CA GLU A 90 -28.67 -0.07 -44.91
C GLU A 90 -27.95 0.11 -46.26
N ILE A 91 -26.61 0.13 -46.26
CA ILE A 91 -25.81 0.16 -47.49
C ILE A 91 -26.09 -1.07 -48.35
N GLU A 92 -26.14 -2.25 -47.74
CA GLU A 92 -26.41 -3.51 -48.44
C GLU A 92 -27.80 -3.50 -49.08
N HIS A 93 -28.83 -3.09 -48.34
CA HIS A 93 -30.18 -2.92 -48.89
C HIS A 93 -30.20 -1.97 -50.09
N ARG A 94 -29.56 -0.80 -49.98
CA ARG A 94 -29.49 0.20 -51.07
C ARG A 94 -28.72 -0.30 -52.31
N LYS A 95 -27.87 -1.32 -52.20
CA LYS A 95 -27.17 -1.92 -53.35
C LYS A 95 -28.05 -2.92 -54.13
N HIS A 96 -29.12 -3.41 -53.52
CA HIS A 96 -30.00 -4.42 -54.09
C HIS A 96 -31.37 -3.88 -54.54
N VAL A 97 -31.61 -2.57 -54.38
CA VAL A 97 -32.74 -1.81 -54.91
C VAL A 97 -32.27 -1.01 -56.11
#